data_AF-A0A916WYM4-F1
#
_entry.id   AF-A0A916WYM4-F1
#
_cell.length_a   1.000
_cell.length_b   1.000
_cell.length_c   1.000
_cell.angle_alpha   90.00
_cell.angle_beta   90.00
_cell.angle_gamma   90.00
#
_symmetry.space_group_name_H-M   'P 1'
#
loop_
_entity.id
_entity.type
_entity.pdbx_description
1 polymer ?
#
loop_
_entity_poly.entity_id
_entity_poly.type
_entity_poly.pdbx_seq_one_letter_code
_entity_poly.pdbx_strand_id
1 'polypeptide(L)'
;MTLHDNMSTPGMSTSHTSTSRTSTSGGSEIVRGSTSPDSPGHLPGMRGDSPLDGEYFHAEYRIRTGDVAPSMRLRLDAVARYLQDIANDNLDASGVADADPFWIVRRTVIDVHSPISWPGAVHLQRWCGGVSTRWANMRVRMTAHHDTNPFNPDPRPAGLIETEAFWINVNDKGMPSRISDAGFSLLAKSTDEHRLRWSPMNTTPMPESGDDRPHTLRATDFDPFDHMNNAAYWQIAEDEVTGRPHLLDRPFRAVIEYLRPIPQGSSVTVRRDHSDDRVAMWMLLDGQVAATMALSPLPVE
;
A
#
# COMPACT_ATOMS: atom_id res chain seq x y z
N MET A 1 11.61 16.34 35.52
CA MET A 1 12.73 17.20 35.96
C MET A 1 12.95 18.21 34.84
N THR A 2 12.72 19.46 35.19
CA THR A 2 12.43 20.64 34.37
C THR A 2 13.65 21.10 33.56
N LEU A 3 13.42 21.73 32.41
CA LEU A 3 14.12 22.96 32.00
C LEU A 3 13.27 23.70 30.95
N HIS A 4 12.54 24.70 31.43
CA HIS A 4 12.14 25.86 30.65
C HIS A 4 13.38 26.75 30.47
N ASP A 5 13.53 27.41 29.32
CA ASP A 5 13.70 28.86 29.38
C ASP A 5 13.23 29.56 28.10
N ASN A 6 12.70 30.75 28.34
CA ASN A 6 11.80 31.54 27.53
C ASN A 6 12.53 32.86 27.20
N MET A 7 12.55 33.30 25.95
CA MET A 7 12.95 34.68 25.60
C MET A 7 11.98 35.20 24.53
N SER A 8 11.13 36.13 24.96
CA SER A 8 10.26 36.95 24.12
C SER A 8 10.74 38.40 24.10
N THR A 9 10.39 39.12 23.02
CA THR A 9 10.02 40.56 22.88
C THR A 9 10.66 41.22 21.63
N PRO A 10 10.11 42.33 21.06
CA PRO A 10 9.08 42.25 20.01
C PRO A 10 9.33 43.19 18.80
N GLY A 11 8.51 43.05 17.75
CA GLY A 11 8.15 44.16 16.85
C GLY A 11 8.58 44.04 15.39
N MET A 12 7.62 43.86 14.49
CA MET A 12 7.16 44.89 13.55
C MET A 12 6.18 44.28 12.54
N SER A 13 4.97 44.84 12.55
CA SER A 13 3.92 44.60 11.58
C SER A 13 4.31 45.20 10.22
N THR A 14 4.27 44.41 9.15
CA THR A 14 3.96 44.91 7.81
C THR A 14 3.03 43.93 7.11
N SER A 15 1.83 44.41 6.82
CA SER A 15 0.78 43.75 6.06
C SER A 15 1.09 43.79 4.57
N HIS A 16 1.20 42.63 3.92
CA HIS A 16 1.07 42.53 2.47
C HIS A 16 -0.04 41.52 2.13
N THR A 17 -1.15 42.08 1.68
CA THR A 17 -2.28 41.37 1.09
C THR A 17 -1.84 40.78 -0.25
N SER A 18 -1.84 39.45 -0.37
CA SER A 18 -1.74 38.77 -1.67
C SER A 18 -2.84 37.71 -1.77
N THR A 19 -3.59 37.86 -2.84
CA THR A 19 -4.82 37.19 -3.23
C THR A 19 -4.64 35.67 -3.32
N SER A 20 -5.39 34.91 -2.52
CA SER A 20 -5.48 33.45 -2.60
C SER A 20 -6.28 33.04 -3.85
N ARG A 21 -5.67 32.21 -4.70
CA ARG A 21 -6.40 31.40 -5.68
C ARG A 21 -6.83 30.13 -4.97
N THR A 22 -8.13 29.90 -4.96
CA THR A 22 -8.80 28.68 -4.50
C THR A 22 -8.32 27.47 -5.32
N SER A 23 -7.65 26.53 -4.66
CA SER A 23 -7.49 25.15 -5.12
C SER A 23 -8.76 24.39 -4.78
N THR A 24 -9.40 23.80 -5.79
CA THR A 24 -10.56 22.93 -5.67
C THR A 24 -10.20 21.71 -4.81
N SER A 25 -10.81 21.61 -3.63
CA SER A 25 -10.83 20.41 -2.80
C SER A 25 -11.65 19.33 -3.52
N GLY A 26 -11.03 18.17 -3.80
CA GLY A 26 -11.73 16.98 -4.26
C GLY A 26 -12.70 16.51 -3.18
N GLY A 27 -13.98 16.36 -3.54
CA GLY A 27 -15.01 15.88 -2.62
C GLY A 27 -14.90 14.37 -2.42
N SER A 28 -14.90 13.94 -1.16
CA SER A 28 -15.16 12.56 -0.74
C SER A 28 -16.63 12.44 -0.37
N GLU A 29 -17.36 11.46 -0.94
CA GLU A 29 -18.77 11.21 -0.61
C GLU A 29 -19.02 9.70 -0.39
N ILE A 30 -20.05 9.37 0.38
CA ILE A 30 -20.47 7.98 0.65
C ILE A 30 -21.73 7.71 -0.19
N VAL A 31 -21.71 6.71 -1.07
CA VAL A 31 -22.82 6.36 -2.00
C VAL A 31 -23.39 4.96 -1.69
N ARG A 32 -24.71 4.73 -1.94
CA ARG A 32 -25.41 3.44 -1.75
C ARG A 32 -26.05 2.94 -3.05
N GLY A 33 -25.96 1.64 -3.34
CA GLY A 33 -26.60 0.95 -4.47
C GLY A 33 -27.26 -0.37 -4.04
N SER A 34 -28.01 -1.05 -4.92
CA SER A 34 -28.73 -2.31 -4.64
C SER A 34 -28.53 -3.36 -5.75
N THR A 35 -28.30 -4.64 -5.41
CA THR A 35 -29.25 -5.79 -5.52
C THR A 35 -28.61 -7.17 -5.24
N SER A 36 -29.32 -7.98 -4.43
CA SER A 36 -29.46 -9.45 -4.29
C SER A 36 -28.27 -10.44 -4.23
N PRO A 37 -28.34 -11.48 -3.36
CA PRO A 37 -27.18 -12.28 -2.96
C PRO A 37 -27.11 -13.66 -3.63
N ASP A 38 -25.89 -14.20 -3.84
CA ASP A 38 -25.70 -15.65 -3.76
C ASP A 38 -24.28 -16.08 -3.31
N SER A 39 -24.26 -16.74 -2.14
CA SER A 39 -23.47 -17.90 -1.66
C SER A 39 -21.92 -17.93 -1.58
N PRO A 40 -21.34 -18.65 -0.58
CA PRO A 40 -20.00 -18.36 -0.04
C PRO A 40 -18.90 -19.40 -0.39
N GLY A 41 -17.66 -18.92 -0.53
CA GLY A 41 -16.43 -19.70 -0.33
C GLY A 41 -15.57 -19.96 -1.58
N HIS A 42 -14.73 -19.00 -1.99
CA HIS A 42 -13.59 -19.26 -2.87
C HIS A 42 -12.49 -18.19 -2.76
N LEU A 43 -11.22 -18.59 -2.88
CA LEU A 43 -10.11 -17.70 -3.26
C LEU A 43 -9.27 -18.38 -4.35
N PRO A 44 -9.61 -18.12 -5.63
CA PRO A 44 -8.67 -17.89 -6.70
C PRO A 44 -9.02 -16.58 -7.45
N GLY A 45 -7.99 -15.81 -7.81
CA GLY A 45 -8.11 -14.44 -8.36
C GLY A 45 -8.56 -13.43 -7.29
N MET A 46 -7.85 -12.32 -7.07
CA MET A 46 -8.42 -11.19 -6.29
C MET A 46 -9.56 -10.47 -7.02
N ARG A 47 -10.13 -11.06 -8.08
CA ARG A 47 -11.44 -10.70 -8.60
C ARG A 47 -12.52 -11.09 -7.60
N GLY A 48 -12.60 -10.31 -6.53
CA GLY A 48 -13.86 -10.08 -5.85
C GLY A 48 -14.44 -8.84 -6.49
N ASP A 49 -15.72 -8.87 -6.85
CA ASP A 49 -16.43 -7.63 -7.11
C ASP A 49 -16.12 -6.66 -5.95
N SER A 50 -15.72 -5.41 -6.26
CA SER A 50 -15.92 -4.29 -5.32
C SER A 50 -17.27 -4.53 -4.68
N PRO A 51 -17.48 -4.41 -3.36
CA PRO A 51 -18.77 -4.78 -2.81
C PRO A 51 -19.81 -3.95 -3.56
N LEU A 52 -20.56 -4.60 -4.47
CA LEU A 52 -21.42 -3.90 -5.43
C LEU A 52 -22.59 -3.23 -4.68
N ASP A 53 -22.70 -3.54 -3.38
CA ASP A 53 -23.62 -3.01 -2.38
C ASP A 53 -22.92 -2.46 -1.10
N GLY A 54 -21.59 -2.32 -1.05
CA GLY A 54 -20.85 -2.01 0.18
C GLY A 54 -20.44 -0.54 0.36
N GLU A 55 -20.43 -0.10 1.61
CA GLU A 55 -19.82 1.17 2.03
C GLU A 55 -18.30 1.08 1.79
N TYR A 56 -17.77 1.84 0.84
CA TYR A 56 -16.33 2.00 0.60
C TYR A 56 -15.93 3.47 0.69
N PHE A 57 -14.68 3.70 1.09
CA PHE A 57 -14.04 5.01 1.01
C PHE A 57 -13.40 5.17 -0.37
N HIS A 58 -13.44 6.35 -0.97
CA HIS A 58 -12.82 6.59 -2.27
C HIS A 58 -11.99 7.87 -2.28
N ALA A 59 -10.96 7.86 -3.14
CA ALA A 59 -10.11 9.00 -3.39
C ALA A 59 -9.60 8.98 -4.84
N GLU A 60 -9.17 10.13 -5.34
CA GLU A 60 -8.52 10.26 -6.64
C GLU A 60 -7.17 10.94 -6.48
N TYR A 61 -6.13 10.35 -7.07
CA TYR A 61 -4.78 10.92 -7.07
C TYR A 61 -4.26 11.07 -8.49
N ARG A 62 -3.66 12.22 -8.79
CA ARG A 62 -3.02 12.44 -10.09
C ARG A 62 -1.69 11.69 -10.14
N ILE A 63 -1.46 10.94 -11.21
CA ILE A 63 -0.17 10.27 -11.44
C ILE A 63 0.89 11.33 -11.74
N ARG A 64 1.99 11.32 -10.99
CA ARG A 64 3.11 12.25 -11.17
C ARG A 64 4.28 11.56 -11.86
N THR A 65 5.18 12.35 -12.43
CA THR A 65 6.36 11.84 -13.15
C THR A 65 7.30 11.03 -12.24
N GLY A 66 7.33 11.33 -10.93
CA GLY A 66 8.09 10.55 -9.95
C GLY A 66 7.47 9.19 -9.60
N ASP A 67 6.25 8.92 -10.05
CA ASP A 67 5.50 7.70 -9.75
C ASP A 67 5.70 6.60 -10.79
N VAL A 68 6.32 6.93 -11.92
CA VAL A 68 6.44 6.02 -13.06
C VAL A 68 7.87 5.58 -13.33
N ALA A 69 7.99 4.38 -13.89
CA ALA A 69 9.23 3.88 -14.48
C ALA A 69 9.50 4.58 -15.83
N PRO A 70 10.71 4.42 -16.42
CA PRO A 70 11.00 4.92 -17.77
C PRO A 70 10.02 4.44 -18.85
N SER A 71 9.38 3.28 -18.65
CA SER A 71 8.32 2.74 -19.50
C SER A 71 6.96 3.44 -19.32
N MET A 72 6.89 4.51 -18.52
CA MET A 72 5.68 5.23 -18.12
C MET A 72 4.69 4.42 -17.28
N ARG A 73 4.98 3.15 -16.96
CA ARG A 73 4.20 2.32 -16.03
C ARG A 73 4.29 2.88 -14.60
N LEU A 74 3.17 2.94 -13.91
CA LEU A 74 3.09 3.20 -12.48
C LEU A 74 3.87 2.14 -11.71
N ARG A 75 4.85 2.57 -10.90
CA ARG A 75 5.70 1.67 -10.13
C ARG A 75 4.96 1.09 -8.93
N LEU A 76 5.38 -0.08 -8.47
CA LEU A 76 4.87 -0.77 -7.29
C LEU A 76 5.10 0.05 -6.02
N ASP A 77 6.22 0.78 -5.90
CA ASP A 77 6.43 1.72 -4.79
C ASP A 77 5.45 2.89 -4.83
N ALA A 78 5.04 3.34 -6.02
CA ALA A 78 4.04 4.39 -6.16
C ALA A 78 2.64 3.88 -5.82
N VAL A 79 2.30 2.65 -6.22
CA VAL A 79 1.08 1.97 -5.75
C VAL A 79 1.06 1.93 -4.23
N ALA A 80 2.15 1.48 -3.59
CA ALA A 80 2.24 1.42 -2.13
C ALA A 80 2.09 2.80 -1.45
N ARG A 81 2.61 3.88 -2.06
CA ARG A 81 2.39 5.26 -1.59
C ARG A 81 0.91 5.64 -1.65
N TYR A 82 0.23 5.42 -2.78
CA TYR A 82 -1.20 5.69 -2.86
C TYR A 82 -2.04 4.85 -1.90
N LEU A 83 -1.62 3.60 -1.60
CA LEU A 83 -2.26 2.78 -0.57
C LEU A 83 -2.11 3.37 0.84
N GLN A 84 -0.98 4.01 1.15
CA GLN A 84 -0.79 4.73 2.40
C GLN A 84 -1.63 6.00 2.45
N ASP A 85 -1.64 6.78 1.37
CA ASP A 85 -2.42 8.02 1.27
C ASP A 85 -3.91 7.75 1.50
N ILE A 86 -4.51 6.79 0.77
CA ILE A 86 -5.93 6.46 0.99
C ILE A 86 -6.20 5.83 2.36
N ALA A 87 -5.22 5.15 2.96
CA ALA A 87 -5.39 4.60 4.30
C ALA A 87 -5.48 5.71 5.35
N ASN A 88 -4.62 6.73 5.25
CA ASN A 88 -4.62 7.89 6.13
C ASN A 88 -5.88 8.74 5.91
N ASP A 89 -6.21 9.06 4.65
CA ASP A 89 -7.42 9.81 4.31
C ASP A 89 -8.69 9.12 4.82
N ASN A 90 -8.74 7.78 4.70
CA ASN A 90 -9.86 6.99 5.22
C ASN A 90 -9.92 7.01 6.75
N LEU A 91 -8.78 6.89 7.44
CA LEU A 91 -8.71 6.93 8.90
C LEU A 91 -9.15 8.31 9.42
N ASP A 92 -8.69 9.39 8.81
CA ASP A 92 -9.08 10.75 9.19
C ASP A 92 -10.58 11.00 8.99
N ALA A 93 -11.15 10.50 7.88
CA ALA A 93 -12.57 10.62 7.60
C ALA A 93 -13.47 9.69 8.45
N SER A 94 -12.90 8.66 9.08
CA SER A 94 -13.66 7.61 9.78
C SER A 94 -14.22 8.02 11.14
N GLY A 95 -13.64 9.04 11.77
CA GLY A 95 -13.95 9.42 13.15
C GLY A 95 -13.45 8.46 14.22
N VAL A 96 -12.66 7.42 13.87
CA VAL A 96 -12.06 6.47 14.83
C VAL A 96 -10.55 6.63 14.99
N ALA A 97 -9.95 7.64 14.36
CA ALA A 97 -8.50 7.91 14.42
C ALA A 97 -7.99 8.02 15.88
N ASP A 98 -8.73 8.70 16.76
CA ASP A 98 -8.35 8.85 18.17
C ASP A 98 -8.46 7.54 18.98
N ALA A 99 -9.37 6.64 18.57
CA ALA A 99 -9.64 5.39 19.29
C ALA A 99 -8.68 4.27 18.90
N ASP A 100 -8.33 4.18 17.61
CA ASP A 100 -7.43 3.17 17.05
C ASP A 100 -6.35 3.84 16.17
N PRO A 101 -5.42 4.64 16.74
CA PRO A 101 -4.49 5.47 15.97
C PRO A 101 -3.31 4.70 15.35
N PHE A 102 -2.95 3.53 15.88
CA PHE A 102 -1.70 2.85 15.51
C PHE A 102 -1.97 1.52 14.80
N TRP A 103 -1.50 1.43 13.55
CA TRP A 103 -1.66 0.25 12.71
C TRP A 103 -0.35 -0.14 12.06
N ILE A 104 -0.06 -1.45 12.07
CA ILE A 104 1.12 -2.03 11.41
C ILE A 104 0.66 -2.94 10.28
N VAL A 105 1.18 -2.72 9.07
CA VAL A 105 0.98 -3.63 7.95
C VAL A 105 1.93 -4.84 8.07
N ARG A 106 1.39 -6.05 7.87
CA ARG A 106 2.14 -7.32 7.90
C ARG A 106 2.25 -7.99 6.55
N ARG A 107 1.34 -7.67 5.63
CA ARG A 107 1.40 -8.11 4.25
C ARG A 107 0.76 -7.07 3.34
N THR A 108 1.32 -6.89 2.16
CA THR A 108 0.69 -6.18 1.05
C THR A 108 0.75 -7.05 -0.20
N VAL A 109 -0.39 -7.26 -0.83
CA VAL A 109 -0.57 -7.95 -2.11
C VAL A 109 -0.96 -6.91 -3.15
N ILE A 110 -0.30 -6.92 -4.29
CA ILE A 110 -0.61 -6.08 -5.46
C ILE A 110 -0.80 -7.01 -6.66
N ASP A 111 -2.05 -7.13 -7.12
CA ASP A 111 -2.42 -7.81 -8.34
C ASP A 111 -2.56 -6.77 -9.45
N VAL A 112 -1.69 -6.84 -10.45
CA VAL A 112 -1.75 -6.00 -11.64
C VAL A 112 -2.44 -6.79 -12.75
N HIS A 113 -3.72 -6.48 -12.97
CA HIS A 113 -4.51 -7.08 -14.05
C HIS A 113 -4.26 -6.36 -15.38
N SER A 114 -4.16 -5.04 -15.34
CA SER A 114 -3.82 -4.20 -16.49
C SER A 114 -3.00 -3.02 -15.98
N PRO A 115 -1.80 -2.77 -16.54
CA PRO A 115 -0.90 -1.76 -16.00
C PRO A 115 -1.51 -0.36 -16.06
N ILE A 116 -1.30 0.42 -15.00
CA ILE A 116 -1.58 1.84 -14.96
C ILE A 116 -0.33 2.60 -15.45
N SER A 117 -0.50 3.67 -16.20
CA SER A 117 0.60 4.45 -16.79
C SER A 117 0.33 5.97 -16.77
N TRP A 118 1.40 6.77 -16.81
CA TRP A 118 1.29 8.22 -16.92
C TRP A 118 1.16 8.68 -18.39
N PRO A 119 0.44 9.78 -18.69
CA PRO A 119 -0.35 10.62 -17.79
C PRO A 119 -1.75 10.05 -17.50
N GLY A 120 -2.32 10.46 -16.36
CA GLY A 120 -3.65 10.07 -15.93
C GLY A 120 -3.86 10.33 -14.43
N ALA A 121 -4.99 9.88 -13.92
CA ALA A 121 -5.28 9.81 -12.49
C ALA A 121 -5.67 8.37 -12.12
N VAL A 122 -5.43 8.01 -10.86
CA VAL A 122 -5.90 6.77 -10.26
C VAL A 122 -7.12 7.06 -9.40
N HIS A 123 -8.18 6.27 -9.60
CA HIS A 123 -9.36 6.26 -8.74
C HIS A 123 -9.26 5.05 -7.84
N LEU A 124 -9.25 5.29 -6.53
CA LEU A 124 -9.08 4.26 -5.51
C LEU A 124 -10.39 4.07 -4.76
N GLN A 125 -10.78 2.82 -4.57
CA GLN A 125 -11.89 2.40 -3.71
C GLN A 125 -11.32 1.50 -2.63
N ARG A 126 -11.55 1.82 -1.35
CA ARG A 126 -11.00 1.14 -0.17
C ARG A 126 -12.12 0.62 0.72
N TRP A 127 -12.02 -0.63 1.15
CA TRP A 127 -12.97 -1.25 2.07
C TRP A 127 -12.31 -2.34 2.92
N CYS A 128 -12.97 -2.82 3.96
CA CYS A 128 -12.51 -3.97 4.74
C CYS A 128 -12.92 -5.26 4.03
N GLY A 129 -11.96 -6.14 3.72
CA GLY A 129 -12.22 -7.47 3.16
C GLY A 129 -12.49 -8.53 4.23
N GLY A 130 -12.07 -8.29 5.48
CA GLY A 130 -12.28 -9.20 6.60
C GLY A 130 -11.68 -8.61 7.87
N VAL A 131 -12.25 -8.92 9.03
CA VAL A 131 -11.85 -8.34 10.32
C VAL A 131 -11.85 -9.41 11.41
N SER A 132 -11.01 -9.21 12.43
CA SER A 132 -11.09 -9.91 13.71
C SER A 132 -10.80 -8.93 14.84
N THR A 133 -10.68 -9.40 16.08
CA THR A 133 -10.59 -8.52 17.25
C THR A 133 -9.36 -7.60 17.28
N ARG A 134 -8.31 -7.88 16.50
CA ARG A 134 -7.01 -7.17 16.54
C ARG A 134 -6.42 -6.86 15.17
N TRP A 135 -7.04 -7.32 14.09
CA TRP A 135 -6.50 -7.19 12.75
C TRP A 135 -7.60 -7.14 11.70
N ALA A 136 -7.28 -6.57 10.55
CA ALA A 136 -8.18 -6.44 9.42
C ALA A 136 -7.41 -6.62 8.11
N ASN A 137 -8.09 -7.17 7.10
CA ASN A 137 -7.67 -7.08 5.71
C ASN A 137 -8.35 -5.86 5.10
N MET A 138 -7.56 -4.94 4.58
CA MET A 138 -8.06 -3.79 3.83
C MET A 138 -7.80 -4.03 2.35
N ARG A 139 -8.85 -3.94 1.54
CA ARG A 139 -8.78 -4.07 0.09
C ARG A 139 -8.79 -2.69 -0.54
N VAL A 140 -8.04 -2.55 -1.64
CA VAL A 140 -8.12 -1.37 -2.50
C VAL A 140 -8.18 -1.81 -3.96
N ARG A 141 -9.18 -1.33 -4.69
CA ARG A 141 -9.24 -1.39 -6.15
C ARG A 141 -8.78 -0.05 -6.71
N MET A 142 -7.84 -0.08 -7.64
CA MET A 142 -7.33 1.08 -8.35
C MET A 142 -7.68 0.96 -9.83
N THR A 143 -8.40 1.93 -10.37
CA THR A 143 -8.68 2.06 -11.80
C THR A 143 -8.05 3.33 -12.34
N ALA A 144 -7.74 3.34 -13.64
CA ALA A 144 -7.24 4.55 -14.29
C ALA A 144 -7.74 4.65 -15.73
N HIS A 145 -8.20 5.85 -16.10
CA HIS A 145 -8.28 6.28 -17.48
C HIS A 145 -6.99 7.03 -17.83
N HIS A 146 -6.36 6.63 -18.92
CA HIS A 146 -5.09 7.19 -19.36
C HIS A 146 -5.31 8.40 -20.27
N ASP A 147 -4.59 9.48 -19.98
CA ASP A 147 -4.47 10.65 -20.87
C ASP A 147 -3.32 10.43 -21.86
N THR A 148 -3.21 11.27 -22.89
CA THR A 148 -2.05 11.25 -23.81
C THR A 148 -1.23 12.54 -23.66
N ASN A 149 0.08 12.45 -23.88
CA ASN A 149 0.95 13.64 -24.01
C ASN A 149 2.15 13.33 -24.93
N PRO A 150 3.05 14.28 -25.23
CA PRO A 150 4.19 14.03 -26.13
C PRO A 150 5.16 12.92 -25.71
N PHE A 151 5.19 12.53 -24.43
CA PHE A 151 6.05 11.46 -23.92
C PHE A 151 5.35 10.09 -23.87
N ASN A 152 4.01 10.07 -23.87
CA ASN A 152 3.19 8.86 -23.95
C ASN A 152 1.95 9.13 -24.82
N PRO A 153 2.13 9.19 -26.16
CA PRO A 153 1.16 9.78 -27.08
C PRO A 153 0.02 8.83 -27.47
N ASP A 154 0.25 7.53 -27.39
CA ASP A 154 -0.69 6.53 -27.91
C ASP A 154 -1.83 6.28 -26.92
N PRO A 155 -3.09 6.12 -27.39
CA PRO A 155 -4.19 5.67 -26.55
C PRO A 155 -3.89 4.30 -25.93
N ARG A 156 -4.34 4.10 -24.69
CA ARG A 156 -4.05 2.88 -23.90
C ARG A 156 -5.33 2.35 -23.26
N PRO A 157 -5.46 1.03 -23.05
CA PRO A 157 -6.59 0.47 -22.32
C PRO A 157 -6.64 1.01 -20.88
N ALA A 158 -7.80 0.92 -20.23
CA ALA A 158 -7.93 1.29 -18.83
C ALA A 158 -7.06 0.39 -17.95
N GLY A 159 -6.42 0.98 -16.94
CA GLY A 159 -5.62 0.22 -15.97
C GLY A 159 -6.49 -0.33 -14.84
N LEU A 160 -6.08 -1.48 -14.29
CA LEU A 160 -6.73 -2.14 -13.15
C LEU A 160 -5.67 -2.82 -12.28
N ILE A 161 -5.62 -2.38 -11.02
CA ILE A 161 -4.83 -2.99 -9.95
C ILE A 161 -5.77 -3.31 -8.78
N GLU A 162 -5.65 -4.51 -8.23
CA GLU A 162 -6.37 -4.91 -7.02
C GLU A 162 -5.36 -5.23 -5.91
N THR A 163 -5.66 -4.81 -4.70
CA THR A 163 -4.73 -4.95 -3.57
C THR A 163 -5.44 -5.49 -2.33
N GLU A 164 -4.67 -6.16 -1.48
CA GLU A 164 -5.07 -6.51 -0.12
C GLU A 164 -3.88 -6.24 0.81
N ALA A 165 -4.15 -5.63 1.97
CA ALA A 165 -3.17 -5.48 3.02
C ALA A 165 -3.68 -6.04 4.35
N PHE A 166 -2.87 -6.84 5.03
CA PHE A 166 -3.15 -7.37 6.37
C PHE A 166 -2.60 -6.40 7.42
N TRP A 167 -3.47 -5.81 8.21
CA TRP A 167 -3.16 -4.78 9.20
C TRP A 167 -3.41 -5.30 10.62
N ILE A 168 -2.51 -4.97 11.55
CA ILE A 168 -2.63 -5.24 12.98
C ILE A 168 -2.83 -3.92 13.71
N ASN A 169 -3.89 -3.82 14.52
CA ASN A 169 -4.06 -2.72 15.46
C ASN A 169 -3.09 -2.90 16.62
N VAL A 170 -2.37 -1.85 16.98
CA VAL A 170 -1.39 -1.87 18.07
C VAL A 170 -1.61 -0.73 19.06
N ASN A 171 -1.04 -0.84 20.24
CA ASN A 171 -0.97 0.29 21.17
C ASN A 171 0.26 1.16 20.92
N ASP A 172 0.43 2.20 21.73
CA ASP A 172 1.58 3.11 21.77
C ASP A 172 2.94 2.42 21.96
N LYS A 173 2.96 1.16 22.41
CA LYS A 173 4.15 0.32 22.56
C LYS A 173 4.36 -0.66 21.41
N GLY A 174 3.55 -0.58 20.35
CA GLY A 174 3.62 -1.48 19.20
C GLY A 174 3.09 -2.90 19.46
N MET A 175 2.38 -3.13 20.57
CA MET A 175 1.84 -4.45 20.91
C MET A 175 0.43 -4.64 20.34
N PRO A 176 0.12 -5.79 19.71
CA PRO A 176 -1.21 -6.09 19.18
C PRO A 176 -2.32 -5.85 20.21
N SER A 177 -3.26 -4.99 19.87
CA SER A 177 -4.30 -4.49 20.77
C SER A 177 -5.68 -4.67 20.15
N ARG A 178 -6.69 -4.82 21.01
CA ARG A 178 -8.07 -5.00 20.55
C ARG A 178 -8.49 -3.73 19.81
N ILE A 179 -9.10 -3.89 18.64
CA ILE A 179 -9.77 -2.79 17.91
C ILE A 179 -10.93 -2.30 18.78
N SER A 180 -11.10 -0.99 18.88
CA SER A 180 -12.22 -0.39 19.61
C SER A 180 -13.58 -0.88 19.07
N ASP A 181 -14.63 -0.83 19.89
CA ASP A 181 -15.96 -1.26 19.44
C ASP A 181 -16.47 -0.41 18.26
N ALA A 182 -16.12 0.89 18.22
CA ALA A 182 -16.43 1.79 17.12
C ALA A 182 -15.66 1.40 15.85
N GLY A 183 -14.34 1.18 15.95
CA GLY A 183 -13.50 0.77 14.82
C GLY A 183 -13.91 -0.59 14.25
N PHE A 184 -14.19 -1.57 15.12
CA PHE A 184 -14.66 -2.88 14.70
C PHE A 184 -16.02 -2.78 14.00
N SER A 185 -16.96 -2.02 14.57
CA SER A 185 -18.28 -1.81 13.97
C SER A 185 -18.18 -1.16 12.59
N LEU A 186 -17.28 -0.20 12.41
CA LEU A 186 -17.04 0.45 11.12
C LEU A 186 -16.48 -0.53 10.08
N LEU A 187 -15.42 -1.27 10.41
CA LEU A 187 -14.79 -2.22 9.50
C LEU A 187 -15.76 -3.34 9.10
N ALA A 188 -16.54 -3.85 10.06
CA ALA A 188 -17.51 -4.92 9.86
C ALA A 188 -18.65 -4.55 8.88
N LYS A 189 -18.90 -3.26 8.58
CA LYS A 189 -19.96 -2.87 7.62
C LYS A 189 -19.71 -3.32 6.18
N SER A 190 -18.45 -3.61 5.83
CA SER A 190 -18.03 -3.88 4.45
C SER A 190 -17.62 -5.33 4.20
N THR A 191 -17.82 -6.23 5.18
CA THR A 191 -17.43 -7.64 5.10
C THR A 191 -18.26 -8.52 6.05
N ASP A 192 -18.57 -9.75 5.62
CA ASP A 192 -19.14 -10.80 6.46
C ASP A 192 -18.07 -11.71 7.12
N GLU A 193 -16.79 -11.51 6.79
CA GLU A 193 -15.69 -12.28 7.35
C GLU A 193 -15.19 -11.66 8.67
N HIS A 194 -15.70 -12.19 9.79
CA HIS A 194 -15.37 -11.71 11.15
C HIS A 194 -14.39 -12.62 11.93
N ARG A 195 -13.82 -13.63 11.27
CA ARG A 195 -12.87 -14.60 11.82
C ARG A 195 -11.60 -14.68 10.96
N LEU A 196 -11.19 -13.55 10.39
CA LEU A 196 -9.97 -13.42 9.61
C LEU A 196 -8.77 -14.03 10.35
N ARG A 197 -7.94 -14.79 9.63
CA ARG A 197 -6.70 -15.37 10.14
C ARG A 197 -5.53 -15.00 9.27
N TRP A 198 -4.37 -14.83 9.90
CA TRP A 198 -3.11 -14.77 9.18
C TRP A 198 -2.85 -16.08 8.44
N SER A 199 -2.37 -15.99 7.21
CA SER A 199 -1.86 -17.11 6.42
C SER A 199 -0.72 -16.60 5.55
N PRO A 200 0.51 -17.12 5.67
CA PRO A 200 1.61 -16.66 4.82
C PRO A 200 1.37 -17.00 3.35
N MET A 201 1.77 -16.12 2.45
CA MET A 201 1.70 -16.29 0.99
C MET A 201 3.08 -16.59 0.39
N ASN A 202 4.15 -16.09 1.01
CA ASN A 202 5.52 -16.35 0.59
C ASN A 202 6.05 -17.60 1.31
N THR A 203 5.59 -18.78 0.89
CA THR A 203 5.88 -20.05 1.56
C THR A 203 7.17 -20.73 1.08
N THR A 204 7.76 -20.26 0.00
CA THR A 204 9.07 -20.75 -0.47
C THR A 204 10.12 -20.49 0.62
N PRO A 205 10.83 -21.52 1.10
CA PRO A 205 11.90 -21.33 2.07
C PRO A 205 13.04 -20.56 1.43
N MET A 206 13.71 -19.72 2.23
CA MET A 206 14.94 -19.07 1.78
C MET A 206 16.00 -20.15 1.47
N PRO A 207 16.63 -20.12 0.29
CA PRO A 207 17.67 -21.10 -0.02
C PRO A 207 18.91 -20.85 0.85
N GLU A 208 19.61 -21.92 1.20
CA GLU A 208 20.82 -21.86 2.04
C GLU A 208 21.93 -21.00 1.42
N SER A 209 22.02 -21.04 0.09
CA SER A 209 22.87 -20.19 -0.74
C SER A 209 22.05 -19.56 -1.86
N GLY A 210 22.41 -18.36 -2.27
CA GLY A 210 21.69 -17.64 -3.32
C GLY A 210 22.46 -16.41 -3.77
N ASP A 211 21.86 -15.68 -4.69
CA ASP A 211 22.40 -14.40 -5.14
C ASP A 211 22.11 -13.34 -4.06
N ASP A 212 23.13 -13.00 -3.26
CA ASP A 212 23.05 -11.99 -2.20
C ASP A 212 23.53 -10.64 -2.73
N ARG A 213 22.67 -9.61 -2.64
CA ARG A 213 23.00 -8.23 -3.04
C ARG A 213 22.85 -7.30 -1.84
N PRO A 214 23.90 -6.57 -1.44
CA PRO A 214 23.76 -5.48 -0.48
C PRO A 214 22.75 -4.45 -1.01
N HIS A 215 21.81 -4.04 -0.15
CA HIS A 215 20.86 -2.99 -0.47
C HIS A 215 21.22 -1.73 0.31
N THR A 216 21.43 -0.63 -0.40
CA THR A 216 21.78 0.66 0.20
C THR A 216 20.52 1.38 0.64
N LEU A 217 20.36 1.52 1.96
CA LEU A 217 19.31 2.34 2.56
C LEU A 217 19.66 3.83 2.44
N ARG A 218 18.69 4.63 1.99
CA ARG A 218 18.81 6.08 1.81
C ARG A 218 18.06 6.78 2.93
N ALA A 219 18.45 8.03 3.21
CA ALA A 219 17.75 8.85 4.22
C ALA A 219 16.24 9.00 3.92
N THR A 220 15.84 8.97 2.65
CA THR A 220 14.44 9.10 2.22
C THR A 220 13.64 7.82 2.34
N ASP A 221 14.27 6.69 2.67
CA ASP A 221 13.58 5.41 2.80
C ASP A 221 12.92 5.26 4.18
N PHE A 222 13.16 6.19 5.11
CA PHE A 222 12.66 6.13 6.48
C PHE A 222 11.45 7.06 6.68
N ASP A 223 10.50 6.58 7.45
CA ASP A 223 9.32 7.32 7.87
C ASP A 223 9.54 8.05 9.22
N PRO A 224 8.57 8.84 9.71
CA PRO A 224 8.70 9.56 10.99
C PRO A 224 8.88 8.67 12.24
N PHE A 225 8.70 7.34 12.12
CA PHE A 225 8.93 6.38 13.20
C PHE A 225 10.35 5.79 13.18
N ASP A 226 11.27 6.33 12.37
CA ASP A 226 12.66 5.88 12.22
C ASP A 226 12.79 4.44 11.71
N HIS A 227 11.76 3.97 10.99
CA HIS A 227 11.74 2.68 10.32
C HIS A 227 11.64 2.87 8.81
N MET A 228 12.14 1.89 8.06
CA MET A 228 11.99 1.87 6.62
C MET A 228 10.50 1.90 6.26
N ASN A 229 10.10 2.94 5.51
CA ASN A 229 8.75 3.14 5.04
C ASN A 229 8.32 1.94 4.18
N ASN A 230 7.10 1.43 4.39
CA ASN A 230 6.59 0.26 3.65
C ASN A 230 6.67 0.41 2.12
N ALA A 231 6.53 1.63 1.58
CA ALA A 231 6.68 1.90 0.16
C ALA A 231 8.13 1.73 -0.33
N ALA A 232 9.13 1.96 0.52
CA ALA A 232 10.53 1.80 0.15
C ALA A 232 10.92 0.34 -0.11
N TYR A 233 10.25 -0.62 0.56
CA TYR A 233 10.47 -2.06 0.29
C TYR A 233 10.17 -2.41 -1.16
N TRP A 234 9.15 -1.77 -1.75
CA TRP A 234 8.76 -2.01 -3.14
C TRP A 234 9.77 -1.48 -4.15
N GLN A 235 10.66 -0.56 -3.77
CA GLN A 235 11.75 -0.13 -4.66
C GLN A 235 12.72 -1.28 -4.96
N ILE A 236 12.88 -2.23 -4.02
CA ILE A 236 13.70 -3.44 -4.24
C ILE A 236 13.04 -4.35 -5.28
N ALA A 237 11.71 -4.52 -5.21
CA ALA A 237 10.97 -5.26 -6.23
C ALA A 237 11.04 -4.56 -7.60
N GLU A 238 11.00 -3.22 -7.63
CA GLU A 238 11.16 -2.42 -8.85
C GLU A 238 12.55 -2.57 -9.49
N ASP A 239 13.62 -2.60 -8.69
CA ASP A 239 14.98 -2.90 -9.16
C ASP A 239 15.01 -4.27 -9.88
N GLU A 240 14.38 -5.29 -9.31
CA GLU A 240 14.40 -6.65 -9.88
C GLU A 240 13.62 -6.75 -11.21
N VAL A 241 12.45 -6.11 -11.31
CA VAL A 241 11.67 -6.13 -12.57
C VAL A 241 12.29 -5.24 -13.64
N THR A 242 13.06 -4.22 -13.27
CA THR A 242 13.84 -3.42 -14.24
C THR A 242 14.88 -4.27 -14.96
N GLY A 243 15.52 -5.21 -14.24
CA GLY A 243 16.43 -6.20 -14.84
C GLY A 243 15.71 -7.35 -15.56
N ARG A 244 14.39 -7.50 -15.38
CA ARG A 244 13.58 -8.61 -15.87
C ARG A 244 12.19 -8.14 -16.33
N PRO A 245 12.12 -7.29 -17.37
CA PRO A 245 10.86 -6.69 -17.80
C PRO A 245 9.83 -7.73 -18.24
N HIS A 246 10.26 -8.93 -18.66
CA HIS A 246 9.38 -10.02 -19.08
C HIS A 246 8.46 -10.54 -17.97
N LEU A 247 8.80 -10.28 -16.70
CA LEU A 247 7.92 -10.59 -15.55
C LEU A 247 6.63 -9.77 -15.57
N LEU A 248 6.61 -8.66 -16.32
CA LEU A 248 5.51 -7.71 -16.42
C LEU A 248 4.69 -7.85 -17.71
N ASP A 249 5.06 -8.77 -18.60
CA ASP A 249 4.42 -8.95 -19.93
C ASP A 249 3.01 -9.54 -19.86
N ARG A 250 2.61 -10.03 -18.68
CA ARG A 250 1.31 -10.62 -18.40
C ARG A 250 0.82 -10.18 -17.01
N PRO A 251 -0.48 -10.33 -16.71
CA PRO A 251 -0.99 -10.05 -15.38
C PRO A 251 -0.20 -10.80 -14.31
N PHE A 252 0.19 -10.08 -13.26
CA PHE A 252 1.08 -10.59 -12.22
C PHE A 252 0.62 -10.18 -10.82
N ARG A 253 1.05 -10.96 -9.83
CA ARG A 253 0.93 -10.67 -8.41
C ARG A 253 2.30 -10.39 -7.84
N ALA A 254 2.37 -9.32 -7.05
CA ALA A 254 3.51 -9.00 -6.21
C ALA A 254 3.08 -9.02 -4.74
N VAL A 255 3.84 -9.67 -3.87
CA VAL A 255 3.53 -9.79 -2.43
C VAL A 255 4.75 -9.40 -1.62
N ILE A 256 4.57 -8.57 -0.61
CA ILE A 256 5.55 -8.34 0.46
C ILE A 256 4.94 -8.75 1.80
N GLU A 257 5.67 -9.52 2.60
CA GLU A 257 5.36 -9.78 4.01
C GLU A 257 6.42 -9.12 4.90
N TYR A 258 5.97 -8.18 5.74
CA TYR A 258 6.84 -7.43 6.64
C TYR A 258 6.94 -8.18 7.97
N LEU A 259 8.11 -8.74 8.25
CA LEU A 259 8.31 -9.56 9.44
C LEU A 259 8.89 -8.76 10.60
N ARG A 260 9.80 -7.84 10.30
CA ARG A 260 10.51 -7.01 11.28
C ARG A 260 10.72 -5.59 10.71
N PRO A 261 10.61 -4.54 11.55
CA PRO A 261 10.99 -3.20 11.12
C PRO A 261 12.51 -3.14 10.85
N ILE A 262 12.91 -2.27 9.91
CA ILE A 262 14.31 -2.01 9.57
C ILE A 262 14.63 -0.58 10.03
N PRO A 263 15.39 -0.39 11.12
CA PRO A 263 15.77 0.93 11.61
C PRO A 263 16.81 1.64 10.72
N GLN A 264 16.94 2.96 10.88
CA GLN A 264 18.01 3.72 10.24
C GLN A 264 19.41 3.21 10.64
N GLY A 265 20.34 3.23 9.68
CA GLY A 265 21.72 2.77 9.88
C GLY A 265 21.91 1.24 9.80
N SER A 266 20.83 0.49 9.57
CA SER A 266 20.89 -0.95 9.36
C SER A 266 21.69 -1.33 8.11
N SER A 267 22.31 -2.53 8.15
CA SER A 267 22.87 -3.18 6.96
C SER A 267 21.88 -4.21 6.44
N VAL A 268 21.49 -4.09 5.18
CA VAL A 268 20.52 -4.99 4.55
C VAL A 268 21.13 -5.70 3.37
N THR A 269 20.91 -7.01 3.31
CA THR A 269 21.22 -7.84 2.13
C THR A 269 19.94 -8.42 1.58
N VAL A 270 19.78 -8.43 0.26
CA VAL A 270 18.64 -9.06 -0.42
C VAL A 270 19.12 -10.35 -1.06
N ARG A 271 18.69 -11.48 -0.52
CA ARG A 271 18.85 -12.78 -1.15
C ARG A 271 17.76 -12.98 -2.17
N ARG A 272 18.11 -13.49 -3.34
CA ARG A 272 17.16 -13.72 -4.44
C ARG A 272 17.20 -15.15 -4.93
N ASP A 273 16.03 -15.64 -5.31
CA ASP A 273 15.85 -16.89 -6.04
C ASP A 273 14.95 -16.60 -7.25
N HIS A 274 15.35 -17.10 -8.42
CA HIS A 274 14.72 -16.76 -9.70
C HIS A 274 14.34 -18.04 -10.44
N SER A 275 13.13 -18.03 -10.99
CA SER A 275 12.72 -18.93 -12.07
C SER A 275 12.36 -18.08 -13.30
N ASP A 276 12.02 -18.73 -14.41
CA ASP A 276 11.71 -18.04 -15.66
C ASP A 276 10.62 -16.97 -15.51
N ASP A 277 9.60 -17.24 -14.69
CA ASP A 277 8.45 -16.37 -14.51
C ASP A 277 8.18 -15.92 -13.07
N ARG A 278 9.06 -16.23 -12.13
CA ARG A 278 8.92 -15.83 -10.73
C ARG A 278 10.22 -15.34 -10.17
N VAL A 279 10.10 -14.45 -9.20
CA VAL A 279 11.21 -14.05 -8.34
C VAL A 279 10.74 -14.09 -6.89
N ALA A 280 11.54 -14.74 -6.04
CA ALA A 280 11.40 -14.68 -4.59
C ALA A 280 12.61 -13.93 -4.01
N MET A 281 12.37 -13.11 -3.00
CA MET A 281 13.39 -12.29 -2.34
C MET A 281 13.24 -12.35 -0.84
N TRP A 282 14.36 -12.33 -0.14
CA TRP A 282 14.44 -12.25 1.32
C TRP A 282 15.33 -11.08 1.70
N MET A 283 14.78 -10.11 2.41
CA MET A 283 15.57 -9.03 3.02
C MET A 283 16.13 -9.52 4.35
N LEU A 284 17.44 -9.49 4.46
CA LEU A 284 18.20 -9.94 5.62
C LEU A 284 18.70 -8.73 6.40
N LEU A 285 18.31 -8.66 7.66
CA LEU A 285 18.79 -7.72 8.67
C LEU A 285 19.59 -8.54 9.68
N ASP A 286 20.90 -8.32 9.75
CA ASP A 286 21.82 -9.06 10.64
C ASP A 286 21.66 -10.59 10.55
N GLY A 287 21.46 -11.10 9.33
CA GLY A 287 21.27 -12.52 9.04
C GLY A 287 19.87 -13.07 9.35
N GLN A 288 18.94 -12.23 9.84
CA GLN A 288 17.54 -12.60 10.07
C GLN A 288 16.64 -12.03 8.98
N VAL A 289 15.63 -12.81 8.56
CA VAL A 289 14.67 -12.33 7.56
C VAL A 289 13.79 -11.23 8.18
N ALA A 290 13.89 -10.02 7.63
CA ALA A 290 13.09 -8.86 7.97
C ALA A 290 11.86 -8.71 7.08
N ALA A 291 11.95 -9.10 5.81
CA ALA A 291 10.81 -9.16 4.89
C ALA A 291 11.01 -10.25 3.84
N THR A 292 9.90 -10.79 3.34
CA THR A 292 9.88 -11.67 2.16
C THR A 292 9.13 -10.98 1.04
N MET A 293 9.56 -11.17 -0.20
CA MET A 293 8.86 -10.68 -1.37
C MET A 293 8.74 -11.77 -2.42
N ALA A 294 7.66 -11.75 -3.19
CA ALA A 294 7.52 -12.61 -4.35
C ALA A 294 6.79 -11.87 -5.47
N LEU A 295 7.27 -12.03 -6.70
CA LEU A 295 6.50 -11.73 -7.91
C LEU A 295 6.26 -13.03 -8.68
N SER A 296 5.04 -13.20 -9.16
CA SER A 296 4.62 -14.37 -9.95
C SER A 296 3.45 -14.01 -10.87
N PRO A 297 3.16 -14.80 -11.91
CA PRO A 297 1.98 -14.58 -12.74
C PRO A 297 0.71 -14.70 -11.89
N LEU A 298 -0.35 -13.99 -12.26
CA LEU A 298 -1.65 -14.23 -11.63
C LEU A 298 -2.09 -15.68 -11.87
N PRO A 299 -2.75 -16.33 -10.88
CA PRO A 299 -3.39 -17.62 -11.11
C PRO A 299 -4.36 -17.51 -12.30
N VAL A 300 -4.33 -18.50 -13.19
CA VAL A 300 -5.35 -18.63 -14.23
C VAL A 300 -6.65 -19.04 -13.53
N GLU A 301 -7.70 -18.25 -13.73
CA GLU A 301 -9.07 -18.55 -13.25
C GLU A 301 -9.65 -19.80 -13.94
#